data_AF-A0AAV0WZ99-F1
#
_entry.id   AF-A0AAV0WZ99-F1
#
_cell.length_a   1.000
_cell.length_b   1.000
_cell.length_c   1.000
_cell.angle_alpha   90.00
_cell.angle_beta   90.00
_cell.angle_gamma   90.00
#
_symmetry.space_group_name_H-M   'P 1'
#
loop_
_entity.id
_entity.type
_entity.pdbx_description
1 polymer ?
#
loop_
_entity_poly.entity_id
_entity_poly.type
_entity_poly.pdbx_seq_one_letter_code
_entity_poly.pdbx_strand_id
1 'polypeptide(L)'
;MDLSLLSPVNFNSFKHGLPKTAWKVLSKNLIRFTVNDNLKEYHQKLREELLSFGNNWDNLKKSVEDEYDFENFDSEDEYQEAEETAGLNMTCKTCKNCACCCLKLLVKYNLYSNAYTNLSLAYNYLLTLPVTQVACERSFSTLKFIKKIDYEIL
;
A
#
# COMPACT_ATOMS: atom_id res chain seq x y z
N MET A 1 4.03 -12.16 -7.72
CA MET A 1 2.77 -12.64 -8.35
C MET A 1 1.52 -12.25 -7.54
N ASP A 2 1.58 -12.12 -6.21
CA ASP A 2 0.42 -11.72 -5.38
C ASP A 2 0.30 -10.19 -5.19
N LEU A 3 1.42 -9.50 -4.95
CA LEU A 3 1.47 -8.03 -4.78
C LEU A 3 1.22 -7.26 -6.08
N SER A 4 1.39 -7.90 -7.25
CA SER A 4 1.08 -7.29 -8.54
C SER A 4 -0.41 -6.97 -8.68
N LEU A 5 -1.28 -7.64 -7.92
CA LEU A 5 -2.72 -7.34 -7.89
C LEU A 5 -3.05 -5.95 -7.31
N LEU A 6 -2.14 -5.37 -6.53
CA LEU A 6 -2.24 -3.97 -6.06
C LEU A 6 -1.85 -2.96 -7.14
N SER A 7 -1.36 -3.41 -8.30
CA SER A 7 -1.11 -2.50 -9.41
C SER A 7 -2.41 -2.25 -10.19
N PRO A 8 -2.79 -0.98 -10.42
CA PRO A 8 -3.99 -0.66 -11.18
C PRO A 8 -3.96 -1.15 -12.63
N VAL A 9 -2.76 -1.39 -13.18
CA VAL A 9 -2.56 -2.05 -14.47
C VAL A 9 -3.24 -3.43 -14.53
N ASN A 10 -3.36 -4.10 -13.39
CA ASN A 10 -3.89 -5.46 -13.29
C ASN A 10 -5.36 -5.51 -12.86
N PHE A 11 -6.04 -4.39 -12.59
CA PHE A 11 -7.42 -4.41 -12.09
C PHE A 11 -8.40 -5.06 -13.06
N ASN A 12 -8.19 -4.88 -14.37
CA ASN A 12 -9.00 -5.54 -15.40
C ASN A 12 -8.88 -7.07 -15.38
N SER A 13 -7.76 -7.62 -14.88
CA SER A 13 -7.52 -9.08 -14.86
C SER A 13 -8.40 -9.83 -13.85
N PHE A 14 -8.99 -9.12 -12.87
CA PHE A 14 -9.79 -9.74 -11.80
C PHE A 14 -11.15 -9.05 -11.60
N LYS A 15 -11.65 -8.34 -12.62
CA LYS A 15 -12.96 -7.65 -12.58
C LYS A 15 -14.13 -8.58 -12.21
N HIS A 16 -14.04 -9.85 -12.60
CA HIS A 16 -15.04 -10.89 -12.31
C HIS A 16 -14.76 -11.68 -11.02
N GLY A 17 -13.77 -11.26 -10.24
CA GLY A 17 -13.41 -11.87 -8.98
C GLY A 17 -11.94 -12.26 -8.90
N LEU A 18 -11.44 -12.30 -7.65
CA LEU A 18 -10.08 -12.71 -7.34
C LEU A 18 -10.00 -14.24 -7.18
N PRO A 19 -8.88 -14.88 -7.55
CA PRO A 19 -8.62 -16.28 -7.21
C PRO A 19 -8.78 -16.53 -5.70
N LYS A 20 -9.37 -17.67 -5.30
CA LYS A 20 -9.57 -18.01 -3.87
C LYS A 20 -8.26 -18.12 -3.08
N THR A 21 -7.15 -18.34 -3.77
CA THR A 21 -5.80 -18.44 -3.20
C THR A 21 -5.06 -17.12 -3.14
N ALA A 22 -5.56 -16.07 -3.80
CA ALA A 22 -4.93 -14.75 -3.79
C ALA A 22 -4.88 -14.21 -2.35
N TRP A 23 -3.78 -13.54 -2.04
CA TRP A 23 -3.56 -12.81 -0.78
C TRP A 23 -3.53 -13.65 0.48
N LYS A 24 -3.51 -14.98 0.39
CA LYS A 24 -3.41 -15.83 1.59
C LYS A 24 -2.16 -15.56 2.41
N VAL A 25 -1.02 -15.35 1.76
CA VAL A 25 0.26 -15.05 2.44
C VAL A 25 0.29 -13.61 2.91
N LEU A 26 -0.17 -12.67 2.08
CA LEU A 26 -0.24 -11.26 2.43
C LEU A 26 -1.13 -11.04 3.65
N SER A 27 -2.33 -11.63 3.68
CA SER A 27 -3.26 -11.48 4.81
C SER A 27 -2.72 -12.04 6.11
N LYS A 28 -1.99 -13.17 6.08
CA LYS A 28 -1.30 -13.69 7.26
C LYS A 28 -0.24 -12.73 7.80
N ASN A 29 0.44 -11.99 6.92
CA ASN A 29 1.45 -11.02 7.33
C ASN A 29 0.86 -9.70 7.78
N LEU A 30 -0.28 -9.26 7.22
CA LEU A 30 -0.85 -7.95 7.53
C LEU A 30 -1.74 -7.96 8.77
N ILE A 31 -2.42 -9.07 9.07
CA ILE A 31 -3.33 -9.16 10.22
C ILE A 31 -2.66 -8.81 11.55
N ARG A 32 -1.35 -9.08 11.69
CA ARG A 32 -0.55 -8.75 12.89
C ARG A 32 -0.46 -7.25 13.19
N PHE A 33 -0.79 -6.41 12.21
CA PHE A 33 -0.82 -4.96 12.34
C PHE A 33 -2.24 -4.43 12.60
N THR A 34 -3.20 -5.33 12.85
CA THR A 34 -4.60 -4.97 13.11
C THR A 34 -5.05 -5.50 14.47
N VAL A 35 -6.09 -4.90 15.02
CA VAL A 35 -6.74 -5.37 16.26
C VAL A 35 -7.53 -6.66 16.02
N ASN A 36 -7.90 -6.94 14.77
CA ASN A 36 -8.63 -8.15 14.39
C ASN A 36 -7.68 -9.36 14.37
N ASP A 37 -8.02 -10.41 15.12
CA ASP A 37 -7.28 -11.68 15.16
C ASP A 37 -7.91 -12.77 14.26
N ASN A 38 -9.08 -12.52 13.68
CA ASN A 38 -9.77 -13.41 12.77
C ASN A 38 -9.24 -13.32 11.34
N LEU A 39 -8.27 -14.19 11.02
CA LEU A 39 -7.64 -14.29 9.70
C LEU A 39 -8.63 -14.48 8.55
N LYS A 40 -9.72 -15.23 8.75
CA LYS A 40 -10.68 -15.50 7.66
C LYS A 40 -11.48 -14.25 7.32
N GLU A 41 -11.94 -13.53 8.35
CA GLU A 41 -12.68 -12.29 8.16
C GLU A 41 -11.78 -11.21 7.55
N TYR A 42 -10.57 -11.04 8.07
CA TYR A 42 -9.59 -10.09 7.51
C TYR A 42 -9.27 -10.39 6.04
N HIS A 43 -9.02 -11.66 5.69
CA HIS A 43 -8.74 -12.08 4.32
C HIS A 43 -9.92 -11.78 3.39
N GLN A 44 -11.15 -12.03 3.84
CA GLN A 44 -12.34 -11.77 3.05
C GLN A 44 -12.56 -10.27 2.83
N LYS A 45 -12.51 -9.45 3.90
CA LYS A 45 -12.67 -7.99 3.82
C LYS A 45 -11.62 -7.36 2.91
N LEU A 46 -10.35 -7.75 3.05
CA LEU A 46 -9.28 -7.24 2.19
C LEU A 46 -9.56 -7.53 0.71
N ARG A 47 -10.05 -8.73 0.37
CA ARG A 47 -10.41 -9.09 -1.01
C ARG A 47 -11.61 -8.30 -1.55
N GLU A 48 -12.63 -8.07 -0.72
CA GLU A 48 -13.79 -7.26 -1.07
C GLU A 48 -13.40 -5.80 -1.32
N GLU A 49 -12.56 -5.24 -0.46
CA GLU A 49 -12.01 -3.90 -0.60
C GLU A 49 -11.24 -3.74 -1.91
N LEU A 50 -10.34 -4.68 -2.26
CA LEU A 50 -9.63 -4.61 -3.54
C LEU A 50 -10.58 -4.71 -4.73
N LEU A 51 -11.52 -5.66 -4.70
CA LEU A 51 -12.43 -5.86 -5.82
C LEU A 51 -13.29 -4.62 -6.03
N SER A 52 -13.82 -4.04 -4.95
CA SER A 52 -14.56 -2.79 -4.99
C SER A 52 -13.71 -1.64 -5.52
N PHE A 53 -12.50 -1.46 -4.98
CA PHE A 53 -11.60 -0.38 -5.39
C PHE A 53 -11.19 -0.51 -6.87
N GLY A 54 -10.82 -1.72 -7.30
CA GLY A 54 -10.39 -2.00 -8.67
C GLY A 54 -11.53 -1.81 -9.68
N ASN A 55 -12.75 -2.19 -9.32
CA ASN A 55 -13.93 -1.97 -10.16
C ASN A 55 -14.31 -0.49 -10.29
N ASN A 56 -14.05 0.30 -9.24
CA ASN A 56 -14.33 1.74 -9.22
C ASN A 56 -13.16 2.60 -9.72
N TRP A 57 -12.00 2.02 -9.98
CA TRP A 57 -10.77 2.75 -10.30
C TRP A 57 -10.92 3.73 -11.46
N ASP A 58 -11.57 3.33 -12.55
CA ASP A 58 -11.76 4.19 -13.72
C ASP A 58 -12.63 5.42 -13.46
N ASN A 59 -13.54 5.34 -12.48
CA ASN A 59 -14.36 6.48 -12.05
C ASN A 59 -13.58 7.37 -11.08
N LEU A 60 -12.90 6.73 -10.11
CA LEU A 60 -12.11 7.40 -9.09
C LEU A 60 -10.95 8.19 -9.70
N LYS A 61 -10.28 7.68 -10.74
CA LYS A 61 -9.15 8.37 -11.37
C LYS A 61 -9.58 9.59 -12.21
N LYS A 62 -10.80 9.58 -12.77
CA LYS A 62 -11.34 10.67 -13.58
C LYS A 62 -11.70 11.89 -12.73
N SER A 63 -12.26 11.67 -11.55
CA SER A 63 -12.50 12.77 -10.59
C SER A 63 -11.22 13.45 -10.09
N VAL A 64 -10.04 12.89 -10.39
CA VAL A 64 -8.73 13.51 -10.15
C VAL A 64 -8.21 14.26 -11.39
N GLU A 65 -8.70 13.93 -12.60
CA GLU A 65 -8.34 14.62 -13.85
C GLU A 65 -9.08 15.95 -14.04
N ASP A 66 -10.27 16.09 -13.46
CA ASP A 66 -11.09 17.31 -13.57
C ASP A 66 -10.69 18.42 -12.58
N GLU A 67 -9.73 18.16 -11.69
CA GLU A 67 -9.29 19.06 -10.62
C GLU A 67 -7.79 19.34 -10.77
N TYR A 68 -7.41 20.03 -11.86
CA TYR A 68 -6.08 20.59 -12.05
C TYR A 68 -6.03 22.03 -11.54
N ASP A 69 -5.67 22.18 -10.27
CA ASP A 69 -4.54 23.03 -9.90
C ASP A 69 -3.70 22.25 -8.90
N PHE A 70 -2.65 21.59 -9.42
CA PHE A 70 -1.59 21.00 -8.60
C PHE A 70 -0.62 22.13 -8.21
N GLU A 71 -1.16 23.19 -7.59
CA GLU A 71 -0.37 24.12 -6.80
C GLU A 71 0.27 23.31 -5.67
N ASN A 72 1.59 23.42 -5.61
CA ASN A 72 2.51 22.84 -4.65
C ASN A 72 1.88 22.45 -3.30
N PHE A 73 1.89 21.15 -2.99
CA PHE A 73 1.99 20.71 -1.58
C PHE A 73 3.45 20.83 -1.15
N ASP A 74 3.96 22.05 -1.26
CA ASP A 74 5.17 22.55 -0.60
C ASP A 74 4.64 23.64 0.34
N SER A 75 3.95 23.21 1.40
CA SER A 75 3.53 24.13 2.44
C SER A 75 4.75 24.46 3.29
N GLU A 76 5.50 25.49 2.89
CA GLU A 76 6.38 26.27 3.77
C GLU A 76 5.58 27.14 4.76
N ASP A 77 4.43 26.66 5.25
CA ASP A 77 3.69 27.31 6.33
C ASP A 77 3.54 26.33 7.49
N GLU A 78 4.49 26.47 8.40
CA GLU A 78 4.48 25.99 9.77
C GLU A 78 3.15 26.35 10.45
N TYR A 79 2.40 25.38 10.97
CA TYR A 79 1.65 25.37 12.25
C TYR A 79 0.63 24.20 12.30
N GLN A 80 1.07 23.12 12.96
CA GLN A 80 0.32 22.19 13.81
C GLN A 80 -0.94 21.47 13.26
N GLU A 81 -0.72 20.29 12.66
CA GLU A 81 -1.24 19.00 13.13
C GLU A 81 -0.33 17.89 12.56
N ALA A 82 0.87 17.82 13.13
CA ALA A 82 1.95 16.93 12.70
C ALA A 82 1.94 15.65 13.54
N GLU A 83 1.08 14.68 13.21
CA GLU A 83 1.31 13.28 13.58
C GLU A 83 0.46 12.35 12.70
N GLU A 84 1.00 11.89 11.55
CA GLU A 84 0.81 10.54 10.96
C GLU A 84 1.21 10.44 9.47
N THR A 85 1.31 11.55 8.73
CA THR A 85 1.55 11.48 7.26
C THR A 85 3.02 11.51 6.83
N ALA A 86 3.95 11.78 7.76
CA ALA A 86 5.38 11.96 7.49
C ALA A 86 6.14 10.68 7.06
N GLY A 87 5.51 9.51 7.10
CA GLY A 87 6.13 8.22 6.75
C GLY A 87 5.82 7.69 5.33
N LEU A 88 4.90 8.32 4.60
CA LEU A 88 4.44 7.79 3.31
C LEU A 88 5.33 8.30 2.18
N ASN A 89 6.32 7.50 1.79
CA ASN A 89 7.28 7.79 0.73
C ASN A 89 6.60 7.78 -0.67
N MET A 90 5.83 8.83 -0.95
CA MET A 90 4.86 8.90 -2.04
C MET A 90 5.41 9.54 -3.31
N THR A 91 6.34 8.82 -3.95
CA THR A 91 7.24 9.39 -4.98
C THR A 91 6.72 9.42 -6.42
N CYS A 92 5.51 8.94 -6.75
CA CYS A 92 4.96 9.12 -8.11
C CYS A 92 4.26 10.48 -8.27
N LYS A 93 4.81 11.36 -9.11
CA LYS A 93 4.21 12.66 -9.47
C LYS A 93 3.36 12.64 -10.75
N THR A 94 3.63 11.73 -11.70
CA THR A 94 3.14 11.87 -13.09
C THR A 94 2.43 10.64 -13.67
N CYS A 95 2.62 9.45 -13.10
CA CYS A 95 2.22 8.19 -13.72
C CYS A 95 0.70 7.90 -13.68
N LYS A 96 -0.03 8.44 -12.70
CA LYS A 96 -1.47 8.27 -12.44
C LYS A 96 -2.01 6.82 -12.39
N ASN A 97 -1.16 5.81 -12.55
CA ASN A 97 -1.55 4.41 -12.72
C ASN A 97 -0.53 3.46 -12.06
N CYS A 98 -0.16 3.73 -10.82
CA CYS A 98 0.69 2.86 -9.99
C CYS A 98 0.16 2.73 -8.56
N ALA A 99 0.78 1.86 -7.76
CA ALA A 99 0.43 1.66 -6.34
C ALA A 99 0.50 2.96 -5.52
N CYS A 100 1.46 3.85 -5.76
CA CYS A 100 1.50 5.15 -5.10
C CYS A 100 0.27 5.99 -5.49
N CYS A 101 -0.15 6.00 -6.76
CA CYS A 101 -1.35 6.73 -7.18
C CYS A 101 -2.60 6.20 -6.49
N CYS A 102 -2.70 4.88 -6.29
CA CYS A 102 -3.80 4.29 -5.54
C CYS A 102 -3.83 4.77 -4.09
N LEU A 103 -2.69 4.78 -3.39
CA LEU A 103 -2.63 5.28 -2.01
C LEU A 103 -2.96 6.79 -1.94
N LYS A 104 -2.49 7.59 -2.90
CA LYS A 104 -2.80 9.02 -3.01
C LYS A 104 -4.30 9.26 -3.07
N LEU A 105 -4.99 8.46 -3.87
CA LEU A 105 -6.43 8.54 -4.05
C LEU A 105 -7.19 8.14 -2.79
N LEU A 106 -6.73 7.08 -2.12
CA LEU A 106 -7.28 6.63 -0.85
C LEU A 106 -7.19 7.72 0.23
N VAL A 107 -6.07 8.44 0.29
CA VAL A 107 -5.88 9.56 1.22
C VAL A 107 -6.72 10.78 0.80
N LYS A 108 -6.66 11.19 -0.47
CA LYS A 108 -7.39 12.37 -0.98
C LYS A 108 -8.89 12.32 -0.67
N TYR A 109 -9.50 11.15 -0.82
CA TYR A 109 -10.93 10.98 -0.57
C TYR A 109 -11.27 10.47 0.85
N ASN A 110 -10.30 10.47 1.77
CA ASN A 110 -10.45 9.93 3.14
C ASN A 110 -11.06 8.51 3.18
N LEU A 111 -10.69 7.71 2.18
CA LEU A 111 -11.16 6.34 1.98
C LEU A 111 -10.36 5.32 2.79
N TYR A 112 -9.20 5.73 3.28
CA TYR A 112 -8.23 4.88 3.98
C TYR A 112 -8.63 4.46 5.39
N SER A 113 -9.52 5.19 6.05
CA SER A 113 -9.93 4.96 7.44
C SER A 113 -11.25 4.19 7.54
N ASN A 114 -12.16 4.39 6.58
CA ASN A 114 -13.54 3.91 6.66
C ASN A 114 -13.89 2.79 5.66
N ALA A 115 -13.56 2.96 4.38
CA ALA A 115 -14.04 2.08 3.32
C ALA A 115 -13.00 1.05 2.85
N TYR A 116 -11.71 1.38 2.98
CA TYR A 116 -10.60 0.61 2.42
C TYR A 116 -9.44 0.51 3.41
N THR A 117 -9.72 0.28 4.68
CA THR A 117 -8.70 0.27 5.76
C THR A 117 -7.67 -0.84 5.58
N ASN A 118 -8.12 -2.05 5.24
CA ASN A 118 -7.22 -3.19 5.06
C ASN A 118 -6.39 -3.04 3.78
N LEU A 119 -7.02 -2.52 2.72
CA LEU A 119 -6.37 -2.24 1.45
C LEU A 119 -5.34 -1.11 1.58
N SER A 120 -5.63 -0.09 2.36
CA SER A 120 -4.68 1.00 2.66
C SER A 120 -3.46 0.49 3.39
N LEU A 121 -3.66 -0.38 4.39
CA LEU A 121 -2.57 -1.09 5.05
C LEU A 121 -1.74 -1.93 4.07
N ALA A 122 -2.38 -2.60 3.10
CA ALA A 122 -1.68 -3.37 2.07
C ALA A 122 -0.83 -2.49 1.14
N TYR A 123 -1.32 -1.30 0.75
CA TYR A 123 -0.54 -0.32 -0.01
C TYR A 123 0.62 0.24 0.81
N ASN A 124 0.39 0.61 2.07
CA ASN A 124 1.46 1.07 2.97
C ASN A 124 2.55 0.01 3.09
N TYR A 125 2.17 -1.25 3.32
CA TYR A 125 3.12 -2.36 3.35
C TYR A 125 3.91 -2.47 2.05
N LEU A 126 3.24 -2.46 0.90
CA LEU A 126 3.90 -2.54 -0.41
C LEU A 126 4.94 -1.42 -0.61
N LEU A 127 4.62 -0.19 -0.22
CA LEU A 127 5.50 0.97 -0.39
C LEU A 127 6.67 1.01 0.60
N THR A 128 6.61 0.23 1.68
CA THR A 128 7.74 0.05 2.61
C THR A 128 8.73 -1.02 2.15
N LEU A 129 8.38 -1.84 1.16
CA LEU A 129 9.30 -2.87 0.65
C LEU A 129 10.44 -2.21 -0.14
N PRO A 130 11.70 -2.60 0.09
CA PRO A 130 12.82 -2.14 -0.73
C PRO A 130 12.64 -2.66 -2.16
N VAL A 131 12.50 -1.74 -3.13
CA VAL A 131 12.18 -2.07 -4.53
C VAL A 131 13.44 -2.22 -5.40
N THR A 132 14.62 -1.82 -4.92
CA THR A 132 15.87 -1.89 -5.70
C THR A 132 16.80 -3.00 -5.23
N GLN A 133 17.54 -3.61 -6.16
CA GLN A 133 18.58 -4.60 -5.86
C GLN A 133 19.56 -4.05 -4.81
N VAL A 134 20.01 -2.81 -4.97
CA VAL A 134 20.94 -2.15 -4.03
C VAL A 134 20.33 -1.99 -2.64
N ALA A 135 19.04 -1.65 -2.52
CA ALA A 135 18.38 -1.57 -1.23
C ALA A 135 18.28 -2.95 -0.56
N CYS A 136 17.91 -3.98 -1.33
CA CYS A 136 17.88 -5.36 -0.86
C CYS A 136 19.27 -5.87 -0.44
N GLU A 137 20.32 -5.57 -1.20
CA GLU A 137 21.72 -5.94 -0.89
C GLU A 137 22.22 -5.25 0.38
N ARG A 138 21.89 -3.96 0.58
CA ARG A 138 22.20 -3.24 1.81
C ARG A 138 21.49 -3.85 3.01
N SER A 139 20.18 -4.13 2.90
CA SER A 139 19.42 -4.78 3.97
C SER A 139 19.97 -6.18 4.30
N PHE A 140 20.33 -6.97 3.29
CA PHE A 140 20.92 -8.30 3.48
C PHE A 140 22.32 -8.24 4.10
N SER A 141 23.12 -7.25 3.71
CA SER A 141 24.44 -7.00 4.30
C SER A 141 24.31 -6.72 5.80
N THR A 142 23.35 -5.90 6.21
CA THR A 142 23.07 -5.64 7.65
C THR A 142 22.62 -6.90 8.38
N LEU A 143 21.71 -7.70 7.81
CA LEU A 143 21.26 -8.97 8.40
C LEU A 143 22.41 -9.97 8.60
N LYS A 144 23.42 -9.95 7.72
CA LYS A 144 24.61 -10.79 7.85
C LYS A 144 25.43 -10.46 9.10
N PHE A 145 25.47 -9.21 9.53
CA PHE A 145 26.15 -8.80 10.76
C PHE A 145 25.39 -9.24 12.01
N ILE A 146 24.06 -9.13 12.02
CA ILE A 146 23.22 -9.58 13.14
C ILE A 146 23.40 -11.08 13.38
N LYS A 147 23.30 -11.90 12.32
CA LYS A 147 23.54 -13.34 12.43
C LYS A 147 24.93 -13.68 12.95
N LYS A 148 25.97 -12.92 12.59
CA LYS A 148 27.33 -13.19 13.06
C LYS A 148 27.51 -12.88 14.54
N ILE A 149 26.88 -11.83 15.04
CA ILE A 149 26.91 -11.47 16.47
C ILE A 149 26.28 -12.58 17.31
N ASP A 150 25.19 -13.20 16.86
CA ASP A 150 24.57 -14.34 17.56
C ASP A 150 25.49 -15.59 17.64
N TYR A 151 26.45 -15.74 16.72
CA TYR A 151 27.44 -16.84 16.74
C TYR A 151 28.70 -16.54 17.55
N GLU A 152 28.97 -15.28 17.91
CA GLU A 152 30.14 -14.89 18.71
C GLU A 152 29.82 -14.70 20.22
N ILE A 153 28.56 -14.85 20.63
CA ILE A 153 28.10 -14.75 22.03
C ILE A 153 27.85 -16.14 22.67
N LEU A 154 28.24 -17.24 22.00
CA LEU A 154 28.25 -18.62 22.53
C LEU A 154 29.67 -19.18 22.53
#